data_AF-A0A7C5WR26-F1
#
_entry.id   AF-A0A7C5WR26-F1
#
_cell.length_a   1.000
_cell.length_b   1.000
_cell.length_c   1.000
_cell.angle_alpha   90.00
_cell.angle_beta   90.00
_cell.angle_gamma   90.00
#
_symmetry.space_group_name_H-M   'P 1'
#
loop_
_entity.id
_entity.type
_entity.pdbx_description
1 polymer ?
#
loop_
_entity_poly.entity_id
_entity_poly.type
_entity_poly.pdbx_seq_one_letter_code
_entity_poly.pdbx_strand_id
1 'polypeptide(L)'
;MQAYKRSYTLGLLLFLGLVLVLAACQSAAPPQFTLELAFSGSGGGKVRIAPPDAEFTTGTTQSYAAGTQVALTATPAAGSTFLGWSGDCSGSGSCVLTLDDDKFVTASFSTQASGALPVYGPGDFNGNTLTVQLPGLQPA
;
A
#
# COMPACT_ATOMS: atom_id res chain seq x y z
N MET A 1 65.78 27.89 3.42
CA MET A 1 64.57 27.26 3.99
C MET A 1 63.39 27.25 2.99
N GLN A 2 63.63 27.03 1.69
CA GLN A 2 62.60 27.15 0.63
C GLN A 2 62.03 25.79 0.16
N ALA A 3 62.63 24.68 0.57
CA ALA A 3 62.29 23.32 0.12
C ALA A 3 61.08 22.71 0.86
N TYR A 4 60.82 23.13 2.11
CA TYR A 4 59.72 22.63 2.94
C TYR A 4 58.34 23.16 2.48
N LYS A 5 58.27 24.43 2.03
CA LYS A 5 57.01 25.04 1.58
C LYS A 5 56.46 24.42 0.30
N ARG A 6 57.31 24.07 -0.68
CA ARG A 6 56.86 23.41 -1.94
C ARG A 6 56.41 21.96 -1.73
N SER A 7 57.03 21.24 -0.81
CA SER A 7 56.62 19.87 -0.44
C SER A 7 55.27 19.85 0.28
N TYR A 8 54.97 20.87 1.10
CA TYR A 8 53.69 21.00 1.80
C TYR A 8 52.54 21.38 0.84
N THR A 9 52.79 22.23 -0.17
CA THR A 9 51.79 22.60 -1.17
C THR A 9 51.46 21.43 -2.11
N LEU A 10 52.45 20.63 -2.54
CA LEU A 10 52.18 19.42 -3.33
C LEU A 10 51.46 18.34 -2.50
N GLY A 11 51.85 18.15 -1.24
CA GLY A 11 51.16 17.22 -0.33
C GLY A 11 49.70 17.62 -0.08
N LEU A 12 49.43 18.89 0.22
CA LEU A 12 48.08 19.41 0.45
C LEU A 12 47.20 19.32 -0.81
N LEU A 13 47.75 19.55 -2.00
CA LEU A 13 47.03 19.42 -3.29
C LEU A 13 46.71 17.95 -3.64
N LEU A 14 47.60 17.00 -3.32
CA LEU A 14 47.33 15.57 -3.52
C LEU A 14 46.30 15.04 -2.52
N PHE A 15 46.33 15.49 -1.27
CA PHE A 15 45.31 15.14 -0.27
C PHE A 15 43.96 15.81 -0.59
N LEU A 16 43.93 17.09 -0.99
CA LEU A 16 42.69 17.74 -1.47
C LEU A 16 42.16 17.07 -2.74
N GLY A 17 43.04 16.67 -3.66
CA GLY A 17 42.69 15.91 -4.86
C GLY A 17 42.15 14.51 -4.55
N LEU A 18 42.78 13.78 -3.63
CA LEU A 18 42.31 12.47 -3.16
C LEU A 18 41.00 12.59 -2.38
N VAL A 19 40.83 13.62 -1.54
CA VAL A 19 39.59 13.93 -0.84
C VAL A 19 38.49 14.36 -1.82
N LEU A 20 38.81 15.08 -2.90
CA LEU A 20 37.88 15.39 -4.00
C LEU A 20 37.51 14.15 -4.81
N VAL A 21 38.45 13.24 -5.09
CA VAL A 21 38.20 11.97 -5.78
C VAL A 21 37.40 11.00 -4.89
N LEU A 22 37.64 11.01 -3.57
CA LEU A 22 36.85 10.27 -2.57
C LEU A 22 35.46 10.89 -2.34
N ALA A 23 35.32 12.21 -2.42
CA ALA A 23 34.04 12.93 -2.30
C ALA A 23 33.24 12.97 -3.62
N ALA A 24 33.84 12.56 -4.75
CA ALA A 24 33.20 12.44 -6.05
C ALA A 24 32.67 11.03 -6.35
N CYS A 25 32.51 10.16 -5.33
CA CYS A 25 31.49 9.13 -5.44
C CYS A 25 30.13 9.86 -5.38
N GLN A 26 29.76 10.50 -6.48
CA GLN A 26 28.46 11.14 -6.66
C GLN A 26 27.43 10.03 -6.41
N SER A 27 26.86 10.03 -5.22
CA SER A 27 25.66 9.27 -4.90
C SER A 27 24.53 9.88 -5.73
N ALA A 28 24.44 9.48 -7.00
CA ALA A 28 23.26 9.74 -7.80
C ALA A 28 22.12 9.07 -7.05
N ALA A 29 21.22 9.86 -6.47
CA ALA A 29 20.04 9.33 -5.82
C ALA A 29 19.32 8.45 -6.86
N PRO A 30 18.90 7.22 -6.49
CA PRO A 30 18.21 6.36 -7.42
C PRO A 30 16.97 7.09 -7.96
N PRO A 31 16.61 6.89 -9.24
CA PRO A 31 15.40 7.48 -9.79
C PRO A 31 14.20 7.10 -8.93
N GLN A 32 13.26 8.02 -8.77
CA GLN A 32 12.06 7.83 -7.96
C GLN A 32 10.83 7.78 -8.84
N PHE A 33 9.87 6.93 -8.47
CA PHE A 33 8.57 6.81 -9.10
C PHE A 33 7.46 7.02 -8.07
N THR A 34 6.31 7.44 -8.56
CA THR A 34 5.14 7.72 -7.73
C THR A 34 4.13 6.57 -7.80
N LEU A 35 3.61 6.19 -6.65
CA LEU A 35 2.46 5.31 -6.51
C LEU A 35 1.28 6.15 -6.06
N GLU A 36 0.29 6.32 -6.93
CA GLU A 36 -0.97 6.94 -6.60
C GLU A 36 -1.99 5.87 -6.21
N LEU A 37 -2.52 5.99 -5.00
CA LEU A 37 -3.61 5.17 -4.48
C LEU A 37 -4.89 6.00 -4.48
N ALA A 38 -5.91 5.50 -5.17
CA ALA A 38 -7.26 6.03 -5.14
C ALA A 38 -8.21 5.07 -4.41
N PHE A 39 -9.30 5.62 -3.87
CA PHE A 39 -10.39 4.84 -3.28
C PHE A 39 -11.66 5.08 -4.10
N SER A 40 -12.45 4.04 -4.32
CA SER A 40 -13.73 4.16 -5.04
C SER A 40 -14.84 3.33 -4.39
N GLY A 41 -16.09 3.67 -4.74
CA GLY A 41 -17.29 3.01 -4.27
C GLY A 41 -17.92 3.67 -3.03
N SER A 42 -19.01 3.07 -2.53
CA SER A 42 -19.78 3.62 -1.41
C SER A 42 -19.28 3.18 -0.03
N GLY A 43 -18.47 2.12 0.01
CA GLY A 43 -17.95 1.51 1.24
C GLY A 43 -16.71 2.21 1.78
N GLY A 44 -16.44 1.98 3.06
CA GLY A 44 -15.21 2.43 3.71
C GLY A 44 -14.19 1.29 3.82
N GLY A 45 -12.92 1.65 3.92
CA GLY A 45 -11.84 0.70 4.14
C GLY A 45 -10.53 1.39 4.47
N LYS A 46 -9.53 0.59 4.81
CA LYS A 46 -8.14 1.01 4.94
C LYS A 46 -7.27 0.19 4.01
N VAL A 47 -6.24 0.80 3.45
CA VAL A 47 -5.24 0.16 2.62
C VAL A 47 -3.88 0.32 3.28
N ARG A 48 -3.21 -0.79 3.56
CA ARG A 48 -1.84 -0.83 4.05
C ARG A 48 -0.88 -0.94 2.87
N ILE A 49 0.17 -0.13 2.86
CA ILE A 49 1.24 -0.12 1.85
C ILE A 49 2.57 -0.45 2.52
N ALA A 50 3.23 -1.53 2.10
CA ALA A 50 4.48 -2.02 2.66
C ALA A 50 5.58 -2.16 1.59
N PRO A 51 6.76 -1.54 1.75
CA PRO A 51 7.11 -0.49 2.72
C PRO A 51 6.39 0.85 2.42
N PRO A 52 6.27 1.78 3.38
CA PRO A 52 6.83 1.75 4.73
C PRO A 52 5.93 1.11 5.80
N ASP A 53 4.93 0.30 5.43
CA ASP A 53 3.90 -0.26 6.31
C ASP A 53 2.91 0.80 6.84
N ALA A 54 2.62 1.80 6.02
CA ALA A 54 1.65 2.85 6.32
C ALA A 54 0.23 2.44 5.92
N GLU A 55 -0.76 2.82 6.73
CA GLU A 55 -2.18 2.62 6.44
C GLU A 55 -2.85 3.92 6.01
N PHE A 56 -3.66 3.83 4.95
CA PHE A 56 -4.38 4.96 4.37
C PHE A 56 -5.88 4.67 4.32
N THR A 57 -6.70 5.66 4.62
CA THR A 57 -8.17 5.59 4.53
C THR A 57 -8.74 6.48 3.42
N THR A 58 -7.88 7.28 2.80
CA THR A 58 -8.18 8.17 1.69
C THR A 58 -7.07 8.08 0.65
N GLY A 59 -7.33 8.59 -0.56
CA GLY A 59 -6.33 8.59 -1.62
C GLY A 59 -5.02 9.26 -1.19
N THR A 60 -3.89 8.72 -1.64
CA THR A 60 -2.54 9.18 -1.30
C THR A 60 -1.60 8.99 -2.48
N THR A 61 -0.53 9.77 -2.51
CA THR A 61 0.58 9.59 -3.45
C THR A 61 1.84 9.35 -2.64
N GLN A 62 2.55 8.25 -2.93
CA GLN A 62 3.78 7.86 -2.25
C GLN A 62 4.93 7.79 -3.26
N SER A 63 6.12 8.21 -2.87
CA SER A 63 7.31 8.17 -3.72
C SER A 63 8.25 7.05 -3.29
N TYR A 64 8.66 6.22 -4.24
CA TYR A 64 9.51 5.07 -4.02
C TYR A 64 10.74 5.12 -4.93
N ALA A 65 11.85 4.53 -4.50
CA ALA A 65 13.00 4.33 -5.37
C ALA A 65 12.68 3.30 -6.46
N ALA A 66 13.25 3.45 -7.64
CA ALA A 66 13.10 2.51 -8.75
C ALA A 66 13.44 1.08 -8.35
N GLY A 67 12.62 0.13 -8.76
CA GLY A 67 12.75 -1.28 -8.42
C GLY A 67 12.25 -1.65 -7.01
N THR A 68 11.69 -0.70 -6.25
CA THR A 68 11.09 -1.01 -4.95
C THR A 68 9.85 -1.87 -5.16
N GLN A 69 9.80 -2.99 -4.45
CA GLN A 69 8.62 -3.84 -4.39
C GLN A 69 7.69 -3.33 -3.29
N VAL A 70 6.45 -3.03 -3.66
CA VAL A 70 5.41 -2.50 -2.77
C VAL A 70 4.26 -3.49 -2.70
N ALA A 71 3.82 -3.82 -1.49
CA ALA A 71 2.68 -4.67 -1.21
C ALA A 71 1.52 -3.83 -0.66
N LEU A 72 0.37 -3.86 -1.33
CA LEU A 72 -0.87 -3.22 -0.92
C LEU A 72 -1.84 -4.27 -0.39
N THR A 73 -2.39 -4.03 0.79
CA THR A 73 -3.39 -4.89 1.42
C THR A 73 -4.60 -4.07 1.84
N ALA A 74 -5.78 -4.40 1.30
CA ALA A 74 -7.04 -3.74 1.62
C ALA A 74 -7.74 -4.46 2.77
N THR A 75 -8.15 -3.70 3.79
CA THR A 75 -9.01 -4.19 4.88
C THR A 75 -10.30 -3.38 4.85
N PRO A 76 -11.45 -3.98 4.49
CA PRO A 76 -12.73 -3.29 4.51
C PRO A 76 -13.12 -2.90 5.95
N ALA A 77 -13.84 -1.78 6.08
CA ALA A 77 -14.45 -1.38 7.35
C ALA A 77 -15.67 -2.24 7.68
N ALA A 78 -16.14 -2.20 8.93
CA ALA A 78 -17.37 -2.89 9.32
C ALA A 78 -18.55 -2.45 8.45
N GLY A 79 -19.34 -3.41 7.95
CA GLY A 79 -20.45 -3.13 7.03
C GLY A 79 -20.02 -2.76 5.60
N SER A 80 -18.73 -2.91 5.27
CA SER A 80 -18.22 -2.72 3.91
C SER A 80 -17.57 -4.00 3.39
N THR A 81 -17.50 -4.14 2.07
CA THR A 81 -16.87 -5.25 1.36
C THR A 81 -15.85 -4.68 0.38
N PHE A 82 -14.66 -5.28 0.36
CA PHE A 82 -13.65 -4.95 -0.64
C PHE A 82 -14.03 -5.64 -1.96
N LEU A 83 -14.29 -4.85 -2.99
CA LEU A 83 -14.66 -5.34 -4.32
C LEU A 83 -13.43 -5.80 -5.12
N GLY A 84 -12.29 -5.17 -4.89
CA GLY A 84 -11.04 -5.47 -5.58
C GLY A 84 -10.20 -4.24 -5.92
N TRP A 85 -9.04 -4.52 -6.50
CA TRP A 85 -8.10 -3.57 -7.05
C TRP A 85 -8.35 -3.36 -8.55
N SER A 86 -8.08 -2.15 -9.03
CA SER A 86 -8.00 -1.82 -10.45
C SER A 86 -6.82 -0.87 -10.73
N GLY A 87 -6.45 -0.72 -12.02
CA GLY A 87 -5.28 0.06 -12.46
C GLY A 87 -4.08 -0.84 -12.70
N ASP A 88 -2.92 -0.49 -12.14
CA ASP A 88 -1.69 -1.30 -12.19
C ASP A 88 -1.75 -2.57 -11.34
N CYS A 89 -2.85 -2.76 -10.60
CA CYS A 89 -3.12 -3.97 -9.87
C CYS A 89 -4.54 -4.46 -10.10
N SER A 90 -4.71 -5.78 -10.14
CA SER A 90 -6.00 -6.41 -10.36
C SER A 90 -6.25 -7.58 -9.41
N GLY A 91 -7.52 -7.84 -9.11
CA GLY A 91 -7.96 -8.93 -8.24
C GLY A 91 -8.43 -8.45 -6.87
N SER A 92 -8.80 -9.39 -6.00
CA SER A 92 -9.37 -9.13 -4.67
C SER A 92 -8.43 -9.47 -3.50
N GLY A 93 -7.22 -9.96 -3.79
CA GLY A 93 -6.24 -10.38 -2.79
C GLY A 93 -5.20 -9.30 -2.43
N SER A 94 -4.09 -9.69 -1.80
CA SER A 94 -2.94 -8.81 -1.64
C SER A 94 -2.34 -8.46 -3.00
N CYS A 95 -2.10 -7.19 -3.21
CA CYS A 95 -1.53 -6.65 -4.43
C CYS A 95 -0.03 -6.42 -4.24
N VAL A 96 0.82 -6.96 -5.10
CA VAL A 96 2.27 -6.77 -5.03
C VAL A 96 2.75 -6.25 -6.37
N LEU A 97 3.39 -5.09 -6.36
CA LEU A 97 3.84 -4.38 -7.56
C LEU A 97 5.27 -3.87 -7.38
N THR A 98 5.99 -3.78 -8.49
CA THR A 98 7.33 -3.21 -8.53
C THR A 98 7.24 -1.81 -9.13
N LEU A 99 7.85 -0.82 -8.48
CA LEU A 99 7.90 0.56 -8.96
C LEU A 99 9.02 0.71 -10.00
N ASP A 100 8.71 0.31 -11.24
CA ASP A 100 9.54 0.52 -12.44
C ASP A 100 9.14 1.76 -13.26
N ASP A 101 7.95 2.31 -13.00
CA ASP A 101 7.40 3.53 -13.60
C ASP A 101 6.37 4.15 -12.61
N ASP A 102 5.74 5.27 -12.96
CA ASP A 102 4.64 5.81 -12.18
C ASP A 102 3.44 4.85 -12.23
N LYS A 103 2.89 4.48 -11.07
CA LYS A 103 1.80 3.50 -10.95
C LYS A 103 0.57 4.13 -10.30
N PHE A 104 -0.60 3.73 -10.77
CA PHE A 104 -1.90 4.11 -10.25
C PHE A 104 -2.72 2.87 -9.88
N VAL A 105 -3.17 2.82 -8.62
CA VAL A 105 -3.99 1.72 -8.10
C VAL A 105 -5.26 2.29 -7.47
N THR A 106 -6.41 1.70 -7.78
CA THR A 106 -7.68 2.04 -7.14
C THR A 106 -8.17 0.87 -6.28
N ALA A 107 -8.46 1.16 -5.02
CA ALA A 107 -9.11 0.24 -4.09
C ALA A 107 -10.63 0.48 -4.08
N SER A 108 -11.41 -0.52 -4.47
CA SER A 108 -12.87 -0.40 -4.55
C SER A 108 -13.55 -1.02 -3.34
N PHE A 109 -14.38 -0.26 -2.64
CA PHE A 109 -15.16 -0.70 -1.48
C PHE A 109 -16.66 -0.45 -1.68
N SER A 110 -17.49 -1.39 -1.29
CA SER A 110 -18.96 -1.25 -1.33
C SER A 110 -19.54 -1.44 0.05
N THR A 111 -20.50 -0.60 0.44
CA THR A 111 -21.32 -0.87 1.62
C THR A 111 -22.08 -2.15 1.39
N GLN A 112 -21.88 -3.14 2.27
CA GLN A 112 -22.83 -4.23 2.36
C GLN A 112 -24.13 -3.57 2.81
N ALA A 113 -25.13 -3.54 1.93
CA ALA A 113 -26.48 -3.29 2.39
C ALA A 113 -26.71 -4.33 3.47
N SER A 114 -26.86 -3.89 4.72
CA SER A 114 -27.39 -4.73 5.78
C SER A 114 -28.74 -5.18 5.25
N GLY A 115 -28.75 -6.31 4.55
CA GLY A 115 -29.97 -6.91 4.11
C GLY A 115 -30.76 -7.06 5.39
N ALA A 116 -31.89 -6.36 5.47
CA ALA A 116 -32.97 -6.87 6.26
C ALA A 116 -33.07 -8.32 5.78
N LEU A 117 -32.58 -9.27 6.59
CA LEU A 117 -32.91 -10.66 6.39
C LEU A 117 -34.40 -10.63 6.13
N PRO A 118 -34.93 -11.27 5.07
CA PRO A 118 -36.36 -11.46 5.01
C PRO A 118 -36.69 -12.12 6.35
N VAL A 119 -37.32 -11.34 7.23
CA VAL A 119 -37.99 -11.89 8.38
C VAL A 119 -39.08 -12.69 7.71
N TYR A 120 -38.79 -13.97 7.44
CA TYR A 120 -39.84 -14.95 7.23
C TYR A 120 -40.75 -14.75 8.45
N GLY A 121 -41.95 -14.26 8.16
CA GLY A 121 -42.69 -13.33 9.01
C GLY A 121 -43.01 -13.83 10.41
N PRO A 122 -43.67 -13.00 11.24
CA PRO A 122 -44.31 -13.50 12.44
C PRO A 122 -45.44 -14.47 12.05
N GLY A 123 -45.12 -15.75 11.92
CA GLY A 123 -45.81 -16.71 12.78
C GLY A 123 -45.23 -16.53 14.18
N ASP A 124 -45.96 -15.78 15.01
CA ASP A 124 -45.89 -15.81 16.47
C ASP A 124 -44.55 -15.41 17.13
N PHE A 125 -44.30 -14.10 17.24
CA PHE A 125 -43.32 -13.57 18.21
C PHE A 125 -43.98 -13.30 19.58
N ASN A 126 -44.30 -14.35 20.32
CA ASN A 126 -44.34 -14.25 21.79
C ASN A 126 -42.92 -14.48 22.29
N GLY A 127 -42.28 -13.41 22.76
CA GLY A 127 -40.84 -13.30 22.96
C GLY A 127 -40.13 -14.54 23.53
N ASN A 128 -38.90 -14.72 23.05
CA ASN A 128 -37.86 -15.62 23.55
C ASN A 128 -37.82 -17.04 22.94
N THR A 129 -37.21 -17.17 21.74
CA THR A 129 -36.06 -18.05 21.40
C THR A 129 -35.93 -18.15 19.87
N LEU A 130 -34.80 -17.73 19.31
CA LEU A 130 -34.50 -17.91 17.88
C LEU A 130 -33.95 -19.32 17.66
N THR A 131 -34.78 -20.27 17.24
CA THR A 131 -34.29 -21.57 16.76
C THR A 131 -33.92 -21.47 15.29
N VAL A 132 -32.63 -21.61 14.99
CA VAL A 132 -32.10 -21.69 13.62
C VAL A 132 -32.45 -23.06 13.05
N GLN A 133 -33.34 -23.12 12.06
CA GLN A 133 -33.60 -24.34 11.31
C GLN A 133 -32.70 -24.40 10.07
N LEU A 134 -31.74 -25.33 10.07
CA LEU A 134 -30.86 -25.62 8.93
C LEU A 134 -31.65 -26.29 7.78
N PRO A 135 -31.38 -25.97 6.50
CA PRO A 135 -32.08 -26.62 5.40
C PRO A 135 -31.53 -28.04 5.15
N GLY A 136 -32.40 -29.03 5.37
CA GLY A 136 -32.47 -30.28 4.60
C GLY A 136 -31.60 -31.45 5.05
N LEU A 137 -32.23 -32.42 5.73
CA LEU A 137 -31.93 -33.85 5.57
C LEU A 137 -33.25 -34.64 5.68
N GLN A 138 -33.79 -35.06 4.55
CA GLN A 138 -34.89 -36.02 4.46
C GLN A 138 -34.30 -37.37 4.05
N PRO A 139 -34.46 -38.45 4.83
CA PRO A 139 -34.43 -39.81 4.31
C PRO A 139 -35.86 -40.30 4.05
N ALA A 140 -35.97 -41.14 3.02
CA ALA A 140 -37.18 -41.71 2.43
C ALA A 140 -38.03 -42.58 3.37
#